data_AF-A0A5J5C5E1-F1
#
_entry.id   AF-A0A5J5C5E1-F1
#
_cell.length_a   1.000
_cell.length_b   1.000
_cell.length_c   1.000
_cell.angle_alpha   90.00
_cell.angle_beta   90.00
_cell.angle_gamma   90.00
#
_symmetry.space_group_name_H-M   'P 1'
#
loop_
_entity.id
_entity.type
_entity.pdbx_description
1 polymer ?
#
loop_
_entity_poly.entity_id
_entity_poly.type
_entity_poly.pdbx_seq_one_letter_code
_entity_poly.pdbx_strand_id
1 'polypeptide(L)'
;MKTTLLFLSFLLFAFSTTSLLVAADDTLDPVLDSNGDELQAGERYYALPLIWAMGGGLTLSRNINGSLCPLNVVQSPSEIDNGYPLTFTPLDKGDVIRVSSPLDIEFLNIPTYCREPTVWTVEGSFITTNGKGGNAIRNFRIQKYRKTPMAQTYKFVYCVARMACQDIGRSSVNGVRALTLLVEPYEMVFVKVATEAELDCLVKSSWKGLGRDVDGVSFIIGLPFEFML
;
A
#
# COMPACT_ATOMS: atom_id res chain seq x y z
N MET A 1 15.20 10.89 -67.26
CA MET A 1 15.23 11.76 -66.06
C MET A 1 13.86 12.01 -65.41
N LYS A 2 12.71 11.76 -66.07
CA LYS A 2 11.37 11.95 -65.47
C LYS A 2 10.85 10.76 -64.65
N THR A 3 11.21 9.53 -65.01
CA THR A 3 10.76 8.30 -64.35
C THR A 3 11.47 8.01 -63.03
N THR A 4 12.73 8.44 -62.87
CA THR A 4 13.51 8.29 -61.64
C THR A 4 13.06 9.21 -60.50
N LEU A 5 12.44 10.36 -60.81
CA LEU A 5 11.91 11.29 -59.80
C LEU A 5 10.59 10.79 -59.17
N LEU A 6 9.76 10.08 -59.94
CA LEU A 6 8.48 9.54 -59.44
C LEU A 6 8.68 8.39 -58.45
N PHE A 7 9.70 7.54 -58.65
CA PHE A 7 10.05 6.46 -57.72
C PHE A 7 10.59 6.98 -56.37
N LEU A 8 11.37 8.06 -56.40
CA LEU A 8 11.90 8.68 -55.17
C LEU A 8 10.79 9.34 -54.33
N SER A 9 9.80 9.94 -55.00
CA SER A 9 8.60 10.50 -54.36
C SER A 9 7.74 9.43 -53.69
N PHE A 10 7.64 8.23 -54.27
CA PHE A 10 6.85 7.13 -53.70
C PHE A 10 7.53 6.51 -52.48
N LEU A 11 8.86 6.40 -52.48
CA LEU A 11 9.65 5.92 -51.34
C LEU A 11 9.61 6.89 -50.14
N LEU A 12 9.60 8.21 -50.38
CA LEU A 12 9.48 9.21 -49.32
C LEU A 12 8.07 9.28 -48.71
N PHE A 13 7.03 8.91 -49.48
CA PHE A 13 5.66 8.82 -48.97
C PHE A 13 5.37 7.51 -48.23
N ALA A 14 6.11 6.44 -48.54
CA ALA A 14 6.01 5.17 -47.82
C ALA A 14 6.70 5.21 -46.43
N PHE A 15 7.65 6.12 -46.21
CA PHE A 15 8.37 6.27 -44.94
C PHE A 15 7.68 7.24 -43.95
N SER A 16 6.66 7.98 -44.39
CA SER A 16 6.00 9.02 -43.58
C SER A 16 4.75 8.54 -42.82
N THR A 17 4.32 7.29 -42.98
CA THR A 17 3.05 6.79 -42.41
C THR A 17 3.20 5.81 -41.25
N THR A 18 4.41 5.52 -40.78
CA THR A 18 4.63 4.69 -39.58
C THR A 18 5.14 5.48 -38.39
N SER A 19 4.57 6.66 -38.16
CA SER A 19 4.53 7.23 -36.82
C SER A 19 3.28 6.67 -36.14
N LEU A 20 3.39 5.44 -35.63
CA LEU A 20 2.50 4.97 -34.57
C LEU A 20 2.77 5.87 -33.37
N LEU A 21 2.05 6.99 -33.31
CA LEU A 21 1.85 7.75 -32.09
C LEU A 21 1.07 6.83 -31.15
N VAL A 22 1.79 5.95 -30.46
CA VAL A 22 1.33 5.45 -29.17
C VAL A 22 1.26 6.70 -28.31
N ALA A 23 0.04 7.21 -28.10
CA ALA A 23 -0.22 8.08 -26.98
C ALA A 23 0.17 7.26 -25.75
N ALA A 24 1.37 7.50 -25.22
CA ALA A 24 1.69 7.05 -23.88
C ALA A 24 0.69 7.78 -22.99
N ASP A 25 -0.29 7.05 -22.48
CA ASP A 25 -1.10 7.53 -21.39
C ASP A 25 -0.11 7.84 -20.26
N ASP A 26 0.03 9.11 -19.89
CA ASP A 26 1.03 9.61 -18.91
C ASP A 26 0.62 9.23 -17.48
N THR A 27 -0.05 8.09 -17.34
CA THR A 27 -0.51 7.53 -16.08
C THR A 27 0.64 6.82 -15.42
N LEU A 28 0.99 7.27 -14.21
CA LEU A 28 1.98 6.62 -13.37
C LEU A 28 1.63 5.15 -13.11
N ASP A 29 2.65 4.29 -13.04
CA ASP A 29 2.47 2.86 -12.76
C ASP A 29 1.62 2.63 -11.49
N PRO A 30 0.78 1.59 -11.45
CA PRO A 30 0.08 1.19 -10.24
C PRO A 30 1.05 0.64 -9.18
N VAL A 31 0.68 0.79 -7.91
CA VAL A 31 1.23 0.01 -6.81
C VAL A 31 0.53 -1.35 -6.81
N LEU A 32 1.30 -2.43 -6.67
CA LEU A 32 0.79 -3.80 -6.71
C LEU A 32 0.87 -4.43 -5.33
N ASP A 33 -0.08 -5.31 -5.03
CA ASP A 33 -0.02 -6.18 -3.86
C ASP A 33 0.85 -7.42 -4.13
N SER A 34 0.94 -8.30 -3.13
CA SER A 34 1.72 -9.53 -3.17
C SER A 34 1.22 -10.55 -4.21
N ASN A 35 -0.02 -10.43 -4.65
CA ASN A 35 -0.61 -11.28 -5.70
C ASN A 35 -0.39 -10.68 -7.10
N GLY A 36 0.07 -9.42 -7.17
CA GLY A 36 0.27 -8.68 -8.41
C GLY A 36 -0.94 -7.85 -8.84
N ASP A 37 -1.96 -7.75 -7.99
CA ASP A 37 -3.15 -6.95 -8.24
C ASP A 37 -2.91 -5.49 -7.87
N GLU A 38 -3.57 -4.57 -8.57
CA GLU A 38 -3.43 -3.13 -8.31
C GLU A 38 -4.09 -2.75 -6.98
N LEU A 39 -3.37 -1.97 -6.15
CA LEU A 39 -3.95 -1.38 -4.95
C LEU A 39 -5.07 -0.40 -5.33
N GLN A 40 -6.24 -0.62 -4.76
CA GLN A 40 -7.40 0.25 -4.91
C GLN A 40 -7.53 1.21 -3.71
N ALA A 41 -8.01 2.42 -3.98
CA ALA A 41 -8.36 3.41 -2.97
C ALA A 41 -9.50 2.91 -2.08
N GLY A 42 -9.46 3.24 -0.79
CA GLY A 42 -10.49 2.80 0.17
C GLY A 42 -10.38 1.33 0.62
N GLU A 43 -9.70 0.48 -0.13
CA GLU A 43 -9.47 -0.93 0.23
C GLU A 43 -8.43 -1.07 1.36
N ARG A 44 -8.35 -2.27 1.93
CA ARG A 44 -7.56 -2.56 3.14
C ARG A 44 -6.36 -3.43 2.80
N TYR A 45 -5.16 -3.00 3.20
CA TYR A 45 -3.91 -3.72 2.96
C TYR A 45 -3.02 -3.74 4.20
N TYR A 46 -2.41 -4.87 4.51
CA TYR A 46 -1.28 -4.94 5.44
C TYR A 46 0.00 -4.52 4.71
N ALA A 47 0.88 -3.79 5.40
CA ALA A 47 2.24 -3.49 4.94
C ALA A 47 3.25 -4.36 5.70
N LEU A 48 3.77 -5.40 5.04
CA LEU A 48 4.58 -6.44 5.67
C LEU A 48 6.01 -6.47 5.11
N PRO A 49 7.02 -6.85 5.91
CA PRO A 49 8.33 -7.20 5.37
C PRO A 49 8.21 -8.37 4.39
N LEU A 50 8.98 -8.33 3.30
CA LEU A 50 8.96 -9.41 2.30
C LEU A 50 9.51 -10.74 2.86
N ILE A 51 10.50 -10.66 3.75
CA ILE A 51 11.18 -11.82 4.32
C ILE A 51 10.81 -11.95 5.78
N TRP A 52 10.54 -13.19 6.21
CA TRP A 52 10.38 -13.54 7.62
C TRP A 52 11.63 -13.17 8.44
N ALA A 53 11.53 -13.20 9.76
CA ALA A 53 12.56 -12.74 10.71
C ALA A 53 12.84 -11.23 10.73
N MET A 54 12.14 -10.42 9.93
CA MET A 54 12.30 -8.96 9.90
C MET A 54 11.28 -8.20 10.77
N GLY A 55 10.45 -8.91 11.54
CA GLY A 55 9.34 -8.37 12.31
C GLY A 55 8.00 -8.52 11.60
N GLY A 56 6.96 -7.97 12.20
CA GLY A 56 5.60 -8.00 11.67
C GLY A 56 5.25 -6.78 10.84
N GLY A 57 3.95 -6.53 10.69
CA GLY A 57 3.41 -5.40 9.97
C GLY A 57 3.37 -4.10 10.78
N LEU A 58 2.74 -3.09 10.19
CA LEU A 58 2.61 -1.77 10.80
C LEU A 58 1.41 -1.72 11.77
N THR A 59 1.63 -1.14 12.94
CA THR A 59 0.66 -1.01 14.03
C THR A 59 0.83 0.34 14.72
N LEU A 60 0.12 0.54 15.82
CA LEU A 60 0.15 1.75 16.62
C LEU A 60 0.72 1.49 18.00
N SER A 61 1.50 2.44 18.50
CA SER A 61 1.99 2.48 19.87
C SER A 61 1.75 3.85 20.48
N ARG A 62 1.79 3.92 21.81
CA ARG A 62 1.88 5.19 22.55
C ARG A 62 3.02 6.03 21.97
N ASN A 63 2.81 7.34 21.98
CA ASN A 63 3.80 8.30 21.52
C ASN A 63 5.14 8.10 22.24
N ILE A 64 6.24 8.16 21.50
CA ILE A 64 7.60 8.00 22.01
C ILE A 64 7.95 9.04 23.09
N ASN A 65 7.36 10.23 23.01
CA ASN A 65 7.54 11.28 24.01
C ASN A 65 6.73 11.06 25.30
N GLY A 66 6.03 9.92 25.40
CA GLY A 66 5.25 9.53 26.58
C GLY A 66 3.82 10.07 26.61
N SER A 67 3.40 10.89 25.65
CA SER A 67 2.01 11.32 25.53
C SER A 67 1.10 10.14 25.16
N LEU A 68 -0.15 10.17 25.63
CA LEU A 68 -1.12 9.11 25.33
C LEU A 68 -1.60 9.16 23.88
N CYS A 69 -1.78 10.37 23.35
CA CYS A 69 -2.18 10.65 21.97
C CYS A 69 -1.36 11.87 21.44
N PRO A 70 -1.18 12.02 20.12
CA PRO A 70 -1.51 11.04 19.08
C PRO A 70 -0.60 9.81 19.15
N LEU A 71 -1.05 8.69 18.56
CA LEU A 71 -0.28 7.45 18.53
C LEU A 71 0.85 7.55 17.48
N ASN A 72 1.93 6.82 17.71
CA ASN A 72 2.99 6.67 16.73
C ASN A 72 2.75 5.43 15.87
N VAL A 73 3.12 5.55 14.59
CA VAL A 73 3.15 4.42 13.66
C VAL A 73 4.43 3.64 13.94
N VAL A 74 4.29 2.35 14.19
CA VAL A 74 5.40 1.47 14.55
C VAL A 74 5.31 0.15 13.80
N GLN A 75 6.43 -0.56 13.70
CA GLN A 75 6.45 -1.93 13.23
C GLN A 75 6.30 -2.88 14.42
N SER A 76 5.43 -3.89 14.29
CA SER A 76 5.37 -4.98 15.26
C SER A 76 6.70 -5.75 15.30
N PRO A 77 7.22 -6.10 16.50
CA PRO A 77 8.41 -6.94 16.60
C PRO A 77 8.12 -8.41 16.23
N SER A 78 6.85 -8.81 16.26
CA SER A 78 6.41 -10.20 16.06
C SER A 78 6.02 -10.44 14.61
N GLU A 79 6.63 -11.42 13.96
CA GLU A 79 6.40 -11.74 12.54
C GLU A 79 5.00 -12.29 12.25
N ILE A 80 4.37 -12.90 13.25
CA ILE A 80 3.00 -13.44 13.14
C ILE A 80 1.94 -12.35 13.30
N ASP A 81 2.35 -11.14 13.70
CA ASP A 81 1.45 -10.00 13.84
C ASP A 81 1.51 -9.14 12.57
N ASN A 82 0.47 -9.28 11.73
CA ASN A 82 0.33 -8.47 10.51
C ASN A 82 0.10 -6.98 10.80
N GLY A 83 -0.13 -6.61 12.06
CA GLY A 83 -0.49 -5.26 12.46
C GLY A 83 -1.90 -4.90 12.01
N TYR A 84 -2.11 -3.62 11.75
CA TYR A 84 -3.40 -3.07 11.36
C TYR A 84 -3.44 -2.74 9.86
N PRO A 85 -4.58 -2.96 9.20
CA PRO A 85 -4.72 -2.65 7.80
C PRO A 85 -4.68 -1.15 7.55
N LEU A 86 -3.95 -0.78 6.51
CA LEU A 86 -3.90 0.55 5.94
C LEU A 86 -4.94 0.70 4.84
N THR A 87 -5.44 1.93 4.74
CA THR A 87 -6.22 2.40 3.60
C THR A 87 -5.52 3.62 3.02
N PHE A 88 -5.60 3.74 1.70
CA PHE A 88 -4.97 4.80 0.93
C PHE A 88 -6.03 5.62 0.22
N THR A 89 -5.91 6.94 0.32
CA THR A 89 -6.79 7.88 -0.36
C THR A 89 -5.94 8.79 -1.25
N PRO A 90 -5.99 8.63 -2.58
CA PRO A 90 -5.17 9.43 -3.48
C PRO A 90 -5.74 10.86 -3.59
N LEU A 91 -4.86 11.86 -3.64
CA LEU A 91 -5.28 13.27 -3.65
C LEU A 91 -5.88 13.70 -5.00
N ASP A 92 -5.57 12.97 -6.07
CA ASP A 92 -6.17 13.16 -7.40
C ASP A 92 -7.56 12.51 -7.54
N LYS A 93 -8.03 11.82 -6.50
CA LYS A 93 -9.32 11.12 -6.44
C LYS A 93 -9.46 10.00 -7.48
N GLY A 94 -8.35 9.39 -7.91
CA GLY A 94 -8.39 8.15 -8.69
C GLY A 94 -8.78 6.94 -7.83
N ASP A 95 -9.21 5.87 -8.50
CA ASP A 95 -9.55 4.60 -7.82
C ASP A 95 -8.31 3.72 -7.60
N VAL A 96 -7.27 3.88 -8.43
CA VAL A 96 -6.03 3.09 -8.35
C VAL A 96 -4.93 3.88 -7.66
N ILE A 97 -4.25 3.25 -6.71
CA ILE A 97 -3.08 3.83 -6.03
C ILE A 97 -1.88 3.72 -6.94
N ARG A 98 -1.32 4.88 -7.33
CA ARG A 98 -0.21 4.97 -8.27
C ARG A 98 1.11 5.29 -7.57
N VAL A 99 2.19 4.77 -8.13
CA VAL A 99 3.55 5.00 -7.65
C VAL A 99 3.87 6.49 -7.74
N SER A 100 4.44 7.05 -6.69
CA SER A 100 4.84 8.45 -6.58
C SER A 100 3.70 9.48 -6.73
N SER A 101 2.43 9.06 -6.68
CA SER A 101 1.31 10.00 -6.56
C SER A 101 1.09 10.41 -5.09
N PRO A 102 0.73 11.68 -4.81
CA PRO A 102 0.35 12.13 -3.48
C PRO A 102 -0.87 11.39 -2.95
N LEU A 103 -0.78 10.89 -1.72
CA LEU A 103 -1.88 10.19 -1.04
C LEU A 103 -1.90 10.46 0.46
N ASP A 104 -3.06 10.24 1.05
CA ASP A 104 -3.24 10.09 2.49
C ASP A 104 -3.18 8.60 2.86
N ILE A 105 -2.63 8.33 4.05
CA ILE A 105 -2.52 6.99 4.63
C ILE A 105 -3.25 7.02 5.96
N GLU A 106 -4.08 6.02 6.22
CA GLU A 106 -4.73 5.85 7.52
C GLU A 106 -4.85 4.39 7.89
N PHE A 107 -5.04 4.13 9.18
CA PHE A 107 -5.44 2.80 9.65
C PHE A 107 -6.96 2.75 9.81
N LEU A 108 -7.62 1.86 9.06
CA LEU A 108 -9.08 1.84 8.98
C LEU A 108 -9.71 0.90 10.02
N ASN A 109 -10.75 1.38 10.71
CA ASN A 109 -11.60 0.63 11.63
C ASN A 109 -10.84 -0.06 12.78
N ILE A 110 -9.87 0.63 13.36
CA ILE A 110 -9.12 0.11 14.51
C ILE A 110 -9.67 0.61 15.84
N PRO A 111 -9.81 -0.27 16.84
CA PRO A 111 -10.16 0.13 18.18
C PRO A 111 -8.98 0.87 18.82
N THR A 112 -9.14 2.16 19.06
CA THR A 112 -8.16 2.99 19.75
C THR A 112 -8.82 3.78 20.88
N TYR A 113 -8.07 4.01 21.95
CA TYR A 113 -8.51 4.88 23.05
C TYR A 113 -8.40 6.37 22.69
N CYS A 114 -7.61 6.72 21.66
CA CYS A 114 -7.54 8.07 21.13
C CYS A 114 -8.77 8.34 20.26
N ARG A 115 -9.61 9.30 20.66
CA ARG A 115 -10.79 9.74 19.88
C ARG A 115 -10.37 10.72 18.77
N GLU A 116 -9.35 10.35 18.02
CA GLU A 116 -8.71 11.15 16.98
C GLU A 116 -8.62 10.34 15.68
N PRO A 117 -8.59 10.98 14.51
CA PRO A 117 -8.35 10.29 13.25
C PRO A 117 -7.02 9.54 13.26
N THR A 118 -6.99 8.40 12.56
CA THR A 118 -5.79 7.57 12.39
C THR A 118 -5.01 7.93 11.13
N VAL A 119 -5.39 9.04 10.47
CA VAL A 119 -4.67 9.61 9.32
C VAL A 119 -3.25 9.96 9.74
N TRP A 120 -2.29 9.56 8.93
CA TRP A 120 -0.87 9.77 9.19
C TRP A 120 -0.48 11.23 9.04
N THR A 121 0.47 11.66 9.85
CA THR A 121 1.16 12.95 9.77
C THR A 121 2.60 12.79 10.25
N VAL A 122 3.39 13.86 10.13
CA VAL A 122 4.77 13.91 10.63
C VAL A 122 4.85 14.88 11.80
N GLU A 123 5.35 14.39 12.93
CA GLU A 123 5.64 15.18 14.13
C GLU A 123 7.13 15.05 14.50
N GLY A 124 7.89 16.14 14.35
CA GLY A 124 9.35 16.07 14.42
C GLY A 124 9.90 15.21 13.29
N SER A 125 10.48 14.06 13.63
CA SER A 125 10.90 13.02 12.68
C SER A 125 9.98 11.80 12.66
N PHE A 126 8.99 11.71 13.55
CA PHE A 126 8.15 10.54 13.73
C PHE A 126 6.92 10.59 12.85
N ILE A 127 6.50 9.41 12.37
CA ILE A 127 5.20 9.24 11.73
C ILE A 127 4.17 8.97 12.83
N THR A 128 3.15 9.82 12.90
CA THR A 128 2.13 9.81 13.95
C THR A 128 0.72 9.86 13.35
N THR A 129 -0.30 9.63 14.17
CA THR A 129 -1.71 9.76 13.77
C THR A 129 -2.23 11.19 14.00
N ASN A 130 -3.54 11.41 13.86
CA ASN A 130 -4.21 12.70 14.01
C ASN A 130 -3.81 13.73 12.94
N GLY A 131 -3.45 13.25 11.75
CA GLY A 131 -3.29 14.06 10.56
C GLY A 131 -4.64 14.59 10.03
N LYS A 132 -4.59 15.69 9.30
CA LYS A 132 -5.77 16.25 8.60
C LYS A 132 -6.00 15.62 7.22
N GLY A 133 -4.97 15.06 6.61
CA GLY A 133 -4.96 14.63 5.22
C GLY A 133 -5.08 15.78 4.21
N GLY A 134 -5.14 15.43 2.92
CA GLY A 134 -5.51 16.31 1.80
C GLY A 134 -4.50 17.40 1.45
N ASN A 135 -3.24 17.29 1.90
CA ASN A 135 -2.25 18.35 1.71
C ASN A 135 -1.32 18.07 0.52
N ALA A 136 -1.61 18.72 -0.62
CA ALA A 136 -0.80 18.59 -1.83
C ALA A 136 0.65 19.13 -1.68
N ILE A 137 0.92 19.99 -0.69
CA ILE A 137 2.27 20.48 -0.41
C ILE A 137 3.03 19.49 0.49
N ARG A 138 2.36 18.89 1.47
CA ARG A 138 2.95 17.97 2.46
C ARG A 138 2.22 16.64 2.40
N ASN A 139 2.75 15.70 1.64
CA ASN A 139 2.07 14.44 1.34
C ASN A 139 2.99 13.24 1.50
N PHE A 140 2.34 12.10 1.72
CA PHE A 140 2.96 10.79 1.61
C PHE A 140 2.86 10.29 0.17
N ARG A 141 3.80 9.44 -0.21
CA ARG A 141 3.79 8.71 -1.48
C ARG A 141 4.36 7.31 -1.28
N ILE A 142 3.97 6.41 -2.17
CA ILE A 142 4.55 5.05 -2.25
C ILE A 142 5.51 5.02 -3.43
N GLN A 143 6.73 4.54 -3.22
CA GLN A 143 7.74 4.36 -4.28
C GLN A 143 8.14 2.91 -4.40
N LYS A 144 8.46 2.48 -5.63
CA LYS A 144 9.16 1.20 -5.86
C LYS A 144 10.54 1.27 -5.20
N TYR A 145 10.92 0.20 -4.48
CA TYR A 145 12.23 0.09 -3.85
C TYR A 145 13.12 -0.90 -4.59
N ARG A 146 12.80 -2.20 -4.54
CA ARG A 146 13.58 -3.24 -5.20
C ARG A 146 12.68 -4.23 -5.91
N LYS A 147 13.07 -4.63 -7.12
CA LYS A 147 12.47 -5.79 -7.79
C LYS A 147 13.22 -7.04 -7.36
N THR A 148 12.53 -7.99 -6.72
CA THR A 148 13.07 -9.29 -6.35
C THR A 148 12.49 -10.37 -7.27
N PRO A 149 13.05 -11.60 -7.28
CA PRO A 149 12.43 -12.72 -7.98
C PRO A 149 11.02 -13.07 -7.47
N MET A 150 10.72 -12.75 -6.21
CA MET A 150 9.44 -13.06 -5.58
C MET A 150 8.39 -11.97 -5.84
N ALA A 151 8.75 -10.70 -5.63
CA ALA A 151 7.83 -9.57 -5.71
C ALA A 151 8.54 -8.23 -5.98
N GLN A 152 7.77 -7.23 -6.39
CA GLN A 152 8.19 -5.83 -6.30
C GLN A 152 7.99 -5.33 -4.87
N THR A 153 9.03 -4.76 -4.26
CA THR A 153 8.91 -4.12 -2.94
C THR A 153 8.75 -2.61 -3.05
N TYR A 154 8.20 -2.03 -2.00
CA TYR A 154 7.87 -0.62 -1.91
C TYR A 154 8.44 0.00 -0.65
N LYS A 155 8.49 1.33 -0.65
CA LYS A 155 8.79 2.18 0.51
C LYS A 155 7.82 3.35 0.57
N PHE A 156 7.58 3.86 1.76
CA PHE A 156 6.91 5.15 1.93
C PHE A 156 7.93 6.29 1.91
N VAL A 157 7.51 7.41 1.35
CA VAL A 157 8.27 8.67 1.40
C VAL A 157 7.35 9.81 1.81
N TYR A 158 7.93 10.83 2.43
CA TYR A 158 7.25 12.08 2.75
C TYR A 158 7.86 13.23 1.96
N CYS A 159 7.01 13.97 1.25
CA CYS A 159 7.42 15.03 0.34
C CYS A 159 6.92 16.38 0.84
N VAL A 160 7.77 17.40 0.73
CA VAL A 160 7.41 18.78 1.06
C VAL A 160 7.64 19.69 -0.16
N ALA A 161 6.56 20.26 -0.68
CA ALA A 161 6.50 21.07 -1.87
C ALA A 161 7.18 20.37 -3.08
N ARG A 162 8.15 21.03 -3.71
CA ARG A 162 8.94 20.51 -4.82
C ARG A 162 10.33 20.02 -4.39
N MET A 163 10.57 19.88 -3.08
CA MET A 163 11.84 19.38 -2.57
C MET A 163 11.93 17.86 -2.76
N ALA A 164 13.15 17.32 -2.61
CA ALA A 164 13.35 15.89 -2.55
C ALA A 164 12.53 15.28 -1.41
N CYS A 165 11.82 14.19 -1.71
CA CYS A 165 11.12 13.43 -0.70
C CYS A 165 12.11 12.73 0.22
N GLN A 166 11.75 12.60 1.49
CA GLN A 166 12.53 11.86 2.48
C GLN A 166 11.95 10.46 2.65
N ASP A 167 12.83 9.48 2.73
CA ASP A 167 12.44 8.09 2.99
C ASP A 167 11.88 7.95 4.41
N ILE A 168 10.91 7.05 4.56
CA ILE A 168 10.39 6.65 5.86
C ILE A 168 11.00 5.31 6.21
N GLY A 169 11.81 5.31 7.26
CA GLY A 169 12.53 4.17 7.79
C GLY A 169 12.00 3.73 9.14
N ARG A 170 12.64 2.68 9.66
CA ARG A 170 12.36 2.12 10.99
C ARG A 170 13.50 2.49 11.94
N SER A 171 13.19 3.22 13.01
CA SER A 171 14.11 3.51 14.11
C SER A 171 13.71 2.72 15.36
N SER A 172 14.70 2.19 16.09
CA SER A 172 14.45 1.57 17.39
C SER A 172 14.65 2.60 18.50
N VAL A 173 13.56 3.09 19.09
CA VAL A 173 13.57 4.08 20.17
C VAL A 173 12.90 3.48 21.39
N ASN A 174 13.63 3.38 22.52
CA ASN A 174 13.14 2.78 23.77
C ASN A 174 12.55 1.36 23.59
N GLY A 175 13.13 0.56 22.68
CA GLY A 175 12.64 -0.79 22.36
C GLY A 175 11.44 -0.84 21.41
N VAL A 176 10.91 0.32 21.00
CA VAL A 176 9.82 0.44 20.02
C VAL A 176 10.39 0.71 18.64
N ARG A 177 9.93 -0.04 17.63
CA ARG A 177 10.36 0.10 16.23
C ARG A 177 9.52 1.15 15.50
N ALA A 178 9.68 2.42 15.83
CA ALA A 178 8.90 3.50 15.25
C ALA A 178 9.29 3.82 13.80
N LEU A 179 8.30 4.26 13.03
CA LEU A 179 8.50 4.78 11.69
C LEU A 179 8.90 6.25 11.79
N THR A 180 10.02 6.60 11.16
CA THR A 180 10.59 7.96 11.18
C THR A 180 11.18 8.34 9.84
N LEU A 181 11.31 9.64 9.58
CA LEU A 181 12.09 10.15 8.46
C LEU A 181 13.56 9.72 8.62
N LEU A 182 14.05 8.89 7.70
CA LEU A 182 15.34 8.19 7.79
C LEU A 182 15.93 7.98 6.40
N VAL A 183 17.25 7.78 6.32
CA VAL A 183 17.91 7.49 5.04
C VAL A 183 17.65 6.05 4.58
N GLU A 184 17.60 5.10 5.52
CA GLU A 184 17.30 3.71 5.22
C GLU A 184 15.78 3.48 5.29
N PRO A 185 15.11 3.16 4.17
CA PRO A 185 13.67 3.00 4.13
C PRO A 185 13.22 1.68 4.78
N TYR A 186 11.99 1.67 5.28
CA TYR A 186 11.28 0.43 5.60
C TYR A 186 10.80 -0.21 4.29
N GLU A 187 11.46 -1.30 3.88
CA GLU A 187 11.11 -2.10 2.70
C GLU A 187 9.92 -3.02 3.03
N MET A 188 8.87 -2.97 2.21
CA MET A 188 7.66 -3.75 2.44
C MET A 188 6.98 -4.22 1.14
N VAL A 189 6.04 -5.14 1.29
CA VAL A 189 5.00 -5.48 0.31
C VAL A 189 3.63 -5.22 0.90
N PHE A 190 2.62 -5.13 0.02
CA PHE A 190 1.24 -5.00 0.43
C PHE A 190 0.53 -6.34 0.31
N VAL A 191 -0.26 -6.70 1.32
CA VAL A 191 -1.11 -7.89 1.31
C VAL A 191 -2.55 -7.44 1.51
N LYS A 192 -3.41 -7.70 0.53
CA LYS A 192 -4.83 -7.34 0.62
C LYS A 192 -5.50 -8.09 1.77
N VAL A 193 -6.33 -7.39 2.55
CA VAL A 193 -7.13 -8.02 3.60
C VAL A 193 -8.31 -8.72 2.94
N ALA A 194 -8.42 -10.03 3.17
CA ALA A 194 -9.56 -10.81 2.69
C ALA A 194 -10.84 -10.35 3.40
N THR A 195 -11.89 -10.13 2.62
CA THR A 195 -13.23 -9.84 3.13
C THR A 195 -13.87 -11.09 3.72
N GLU A 196 -14.86 -10.92 4.60
CA GLU A 196 -15.61 -12.05 5.17
C GLU A 196 -16.23 -12.94 4.07
N ALA A 197 -16.74 -12.31 2.99
CA ALA A 197 -17.31 -13.04 1.85
C ALA A 197 -16.25 -13.85 1.08
N GLU A 198 -15.07 -13.29 0.86
CA GLU A 198 -13.96 -14.01 0.21
C GLU A 198 -13.50 -15.19 1.08
N LEU A 199 -13.38 -14.99 2.39
CA LEU A 199 -12.99 -16.07 3.29
C LEU A 199 -14.06 -17.17 3.38
N ASP A 200 -15.35 -16.81 3.45
CA ASP A 200 -16.45 -17.77 3.41
C ASP A 200 -16.43 -18.59 2.10
N CYS A 201 -16.17 -17.94 0.96
CA CYS A 201 -15.99 -18.61 -0.32
C CYS A 201 -14.80 -19.58 -0.32
N LEU A 202 -13.64 -19.16 0.21
CA LEU A 202 -12.44 -20.00 0.32
C LEU A 202 -12.67 -21.21 1.23
N VAL A 203 -13.33 -21.01 2.37
CA VAL A 203 -13.65 -22.10 3.31
C VAL A 203 -14.63 -23.07 2.65
N LYS A 204 -15.70 -22.57 2.02
CA LYS A 204 -16.69 -23.41 1.32
C LYS A 204 -16.07 -24.22 0.19
N SER A 205 -15.20 -23.60 -0.64
CA SER A 205 -14.52 -24.30 -1.73
C SER A 205 -13.58 -25.41 -1.22
N SER A 206 -12.86 -25.18 -0.11
CA SER A 206 -12.03 -26.18 0.54
C SER A 206 -12.86 -27.38 1.05
N TRP A 207 -13.99 -27.14 1.70
CA TRP A 207 -14.89 -28.21 2.17
C TRP A 207 -15.56 -28.98 1.03
N LYS A 208 -15.97 -28.30 -0.04
CA LYS A 208 -16.48 -28.95 -1.26
C LYS A 208 -15.42 -29.86 -1.88
N GLY A 209 -14.15 -29.44 -1.88
CA GLY A 209 -13.02 -30.28 -2.32
C GLY A 209 -12.82 -31.54 -1.47
N LEU A 210 -13.26 -31.53 -0.20
CA LEU A 210 -13.26 -32.68 0.71
C LEU A 210 -14.56 -33.51 0.63
N GLY A 211 -15.45 -33.22 -0.33
CA GLY A 211 -16.71 -33.95 -0.52
C GLY A 211 -17.78 -33.65 0.54
N ARG A 212 -17.66 -32.54 1.30
CA ARG A 212 -18.70 -32.10 2.22
C ARG A 212 -19.66 -31.13 1.54
N ASP A 213 -20.95 -31.34 1.73
CA ASP A 213 -21.96 -30.34 1.42
C ASP A 213 -21.98 -29.27 2.52
N VAL A 214 -21.81 -28.03 2.11
CA VAL A 214 -21.73 -26.84 2.98
C VAL A 214 -22.63 -25.73 2.47
N ASP A 215 -23.54 -26.04 1.55
CA ASP A 215 -24.52 -25.08 1.05
C ASP A 215 -25.53 -24.75 2.18
N GLY A 216 -25.62 -23.46 2.53
CA GLY A 216 -26.43 -22.98 3.66
C GLY A 216 -25.71 -22.86 5.01
N VAL A 217 -24.42 -23.24 5.09
CA VAL A 217 -23.60 -23.03 6.31
C VAL A 217 -22.92 -21.67 6.24
N SER A 218 -23.13 -20.82 7.25
CA SER A 218 -22.41 -19.55 7.42
C SER A 218 -21.20 -19.78 8.31
N PHE A 219 -20.00 -19.65 7.77
CA PHE A 219 -18.76 -19.75 8.56
C PHE A 219 -18.42 -18.36 9.11
N ILE A 220 -18.89 -18.04 10.32
CA ILE A 220 -18.40 -16.85 11.02
C ILE A 220 -17.00 -17.16 11.54
N ILE A 221 -16.01 -16.48 10.98
CA ILE A 221 -14.61 -16.69 11.30
C ILE A 221 -14.31 -15.94 12.58
N GLY A 222 -14.50 -16.63 13.72
CA GLY A 222 -14.29 -16.05 15.03
C GLY A 222 -14.65 -16.98 16.19
N LEU A 223 -14.11 -18.21 16.22
CA LEU A 223 -14.21 -19.18 17.33
C LEU A 223 -15.67 -19.60 17.72
N PRO A 224 -15.86 -20.77 18.37
CA PRO A 224 -17.16 -21.42 18.41
C PRO A 224 -18.08 -20.73 19.42
N PHE A 225 -19.20 -20.18 18.94
CA PHE A 225 -20.37 -19.89 19.76
C PHE A 225 -21.14 -21.19 20.00
N GLU A 226 -20.51 -22.13 20.73
CA GLU A 226 -21.17 -23.36 21.18
C GLU A 226 -20.59 -23.80 22.54
N PHE A 227 -20.60 -22.87 23.49
CA PHE A 227 -20.62 -23.10 24.94
C PHE A 227 -21.36 -21.92 25.60
N MET A 228 -22.63 -21.76 25.25
CA MET A 228 -23.59 -21.02 26.07
C MET A 228 -24.94 -21.74 26.00
N LEU A 229 -24.96 -22.94 26.59
CA LEU A 229 -26.01 -23.55 27.42
C LEU A 229 -25.51 -24.92 27.90
#